data_AF-A0A0M8WG35-F1
#
_entry.id   AF-A0A0M8WG35-F1
#
_cell.length_a   1.000
_cell.length_b   1.000
_cell.length_c   1.000
_cell.angle_alpha   90.00
_cell.angle_beta   90.00
_cell.angle_gamma   90.00
#
_symmetry.space_group_name_H-M   'P 1'
#
loop_
_entity.id
_entity.type
_entity.pdbx_description
1 polymer ?
#
loop_
_entity_poly.entity_id
_entity_poly.type
_entity_poly.pdbx_seq_one_letter_code
_entity_poly.pdbx_strand_id
1 'polypeptide(L)'
;MVMVEVRVTTGVVRGAREGEVVVFRGIPFAAPPVGPLRFGAPHPAEAWDGVRDALAFGPPPPQGGAFGMNRTSEATSSPAETSAPAYESSSLGQGRIFIAARHVRSLP
;
A
#
# COMPACT_ATOMS: atom_id res chain seq x y z
N MET A 1 -20.98 3.56 0.21
CA MET A 1 -19.58 3.57 0.70
C MET A 1 -19.39 4.82 1.53
N VAL A 2 -18.98 4.71 2.79
CA VAL A 2 -18.78 5.88 3.66
C VAL A 2 -17.35 6.35 3.50
N MET A 3 -17.17 7.61 3.11
CA MET A 3 -15.85 8.23 2.96
C MET A 3 -15.41 8.86 4.28
N VAL A 4 -14.12 8.77 4.57
CA VAL A 4 -13.53 9.31 5.80
C VAL A 4 -12.32 10.15 5.44
N GLU A 5 -12.29 11.40 5.91
CA GLU A 5 -11.16 12.32 5.73
C GLU A 5 -10.36 12.45 7.03
N VAL A 6 -9.03 12.40 6.94
CA VAL A 6 -8.12 12.51 8.08
C VAL A 6 -6.96 13.45 7.73
N ARG A 7 -6.64 14.37 8.65
CA ARG A 7 -5.45 15.23 8.53
C ARG A 7 -4.20 14.43 8.91
N VAL A 8 -3.22 14.40 8.01
CA VAL A 8 -1.86 13.88 8.25
C VAL A 8 -0.84 15.01 8.16
N THR A 9 0.42 14.74 8.46
CA THR A 9 1.50 15.74 8.46
C THR A 9 1.69 16.44 7.12
N THR A 10 1.49 15.72 6.01
CA THR A 10 1.73 16.21 4.64
C THR A 10 0.48 16.67 3.90
N GLY A 11 -0.73 16.47 4.43
CA GLY A 11 -1.97 16.82 3.73
C GLY A 11 -3.23 16.29 4.41
N VAL A 12 -4.36 16.31 3.70
CA VAL A 12 -5.57 15.57 4.08
C VAL A 12 -5.69 14.35 3.16
N VAL A 13 -6.05 13.19 3.72
CA VAL A 13 -6.30 11.95 2.98
C VAL A 13 -7.75 11.53 3.10
N ARG A 14 -8.32 10.98 2.02
CA ARG A 14 -9.66 10.40 2.00
C ARG A 14 -9.60 8.89 1.82
N GLY A 15 -10.04 8.15 2.83
CA GLY A 15 -10.21 6.70 2.81
C GLY A 15 -11.68 6.30 2.72
N ALA A 16 -11.93 5.01 2.82
CA ALA A 16 -13.28 4.45 2.81
C ALA A 16 -13.48 3.45 3.95
N ARG A 17 -14.70 3.40 4.48
CA ARG A 17 -15.12 2.34 5.40
C ARG A 17 -15.36 1.05 4.62
N GLU A 18 -14.65 0.00 5.01
CA GLU A 18 -14.77 -1.36 4.48
C GLU A 18 -15.09 -2.29 5.66
N GLY A 19 -16.37 -2.66 5.80
CA GLY A 19 -16.86 -3.37 6.98
C GLY A 19 -16.69 -2.55 8.27
N GLU A 20 -15.98 -3.11 9.24
CA GLU A 20 -15.73 -2.50 10.54
C GLU A 20 -14.47 -1.63 10.60
N VAL A 21 -13.70 -1.56 9.51
CA VAL A 21 -12.45 -0.78 9.45
C VAL A 21 -12.55 0.37 8.45
N VAL A 22 -11.70 1.38 8.67
CA VAL A 22 -11.48 2.45 7.69
C VAL A 22 -10.13 2.22 7.04
N VAL A 23 -10.12 2.13 5.71
CA VAL A 23 -8.95 1.78 4.94
C VAL A 23 -8.46 2.99 4.15
N PHE A 24 -7.14 3.21 4.22
CA PHE A 24 -6.42 4.20 3.43
C PHE A 24 -5.26 3.50 2.70
N ARG A 25 -5.18 3.66 1.38
CA ARG A 25 -4.20 3.02 0.50
C ARG A 25 -3.44 4.08 -0.30
N GLY A 26 -2.17 3.80 -0.62
CA GLY A 26 -1.40 4.65 -1.53
C GLY A 26 -1.00 6.03 -0.98
N ILE A 27 -0.98 6.22 0.35
CA ILE A 27 -0.50 7.47 0.96
C ILE A 27 1.04 7.55 0.80
N PRO A 28 1.59 8.61 0.17
CA PRO A 28 3.04 8.80 0.10
C PRO A 28 3.65 9.04 1.48
N PHE A 29 4.70 8.30 1.82
CA PHE A 29 5.46 8.47 3.07
C PHE A 29 6.88 9.01 2.86
N ALA A 30 7.37 8.96 1.62
CA ALA A 30 8.67 9.49 1.21
C ALA A 30 8.58 10.08 -0.21
N ALA A 31 9.52 10.95 -0.57
CA ALA A 31 9.69 11.39 -1.95
C ALA A 31 10.04 10.20 -2.87
N PRO A 32 9.60 10.19 -4.14
CA PRO A 32 9.93 9.13 -5.08
C PRO A 32 11.45 8.93 -5.21
N PRO A 33 11.99 7.71 -5.03
CA PRO A 33 13.45 7.45 -5.03
C PRO A 33 14.01 7.34 -6.46
N VAL A 34 13.81 8.38 -7.27
CA VAL A 34 14.20 8.45 -8.68
C VAL A 34 15.30 9.48 -8.90
N GLY A 35 16.00 9.40 -10.04
CA GLY A 35 17.04 10.37 -10.40
C GLY A 35 18.14 10.47 -9.34
N PRO A 36 18.50 11.69 -8.87
CA PRO A 36 19.50 11.89 -7.82
C PRO A 36 19.17 11.23 -6.47
N LEU A 37 17.90 10.91 -6.20
CA LEU A 37 17.48 10.24 -4.97
C LEU A 37 17.64 8.72 -5.04
N ARG A 38 17.94 8.17 -6.22
CA ARG A 38 18.14 6.73 -6.38
C ARG A 38 19.34 6.28 -5.54
N PHE A 39 19.15 5.21 -4.76
CA PHE A 39 20.14 4.66 -3.83
C PHE A 39 20.51 5.56 -2.64
N GLY A 40 19.81 6.68 -2.44
CA GLY A 40 19.94 7.52 -1.26
C GLY A 40 19.02 7.09 -0.11
N ALA A 41 19.19 7.73 1.04
CA ALA A 41 18.21 7.65 2.13
C ALA A 41 16.86 8.22 1.69
N PRO A 42 15.72 7.71 2.22
CA PRO A 42 14.41 8.26 1.89
C PRO A 42 14.32 9.71 2.32
N HIS A 43 13.86 10.57 1.41
CA HIS A 43 13.56 11.97 1.70
C HIS A 43 12.09 12.11 2.13
N PRO A 44 11.73 13.09 2.99
CA PRO A 44 10.34 13.33 3.36
C PRO A 44 9.42 13.49 2.14
N ALA A 45 8.19 12.98 2.22
CA ALA A 45 7.19 13.21 1.18
C ALA A 45 6.84 14.70 1.08
N GLU A 46 6.64 15.18 -0.15
CA GLU A 46 6.13 16.52 -0.39
C GLU A 46 4.72 16.66 0.18
N ALA A 47 4.45 17.81 0.80
CA ALA A 47 3.11 18.17 1.20
C ALA A 47 2.23 18.45 -0.03
N TRP A 48 0.93 18.24 0.11
CA TRP A 48 -0.04 18.58 -0.93
C TRP A 48 -1.18 19.41 -0.35
N ASP A 49 -1.75 20.25 -1.21
CA ASP A 49 -2.96 21.00 -0.90
C ASP A 49 -4.22 20.16 -1.16
N GLY A 50 -5.28 20.48 -0.43
CA GLY A 50 -6.58 19.80 -0.55
C GLY A 50 -6.57 18.37 -0.01
N VAL A 51 -7.43 17.54 -0.60
CA VAL A 51 -7.68 16.16 -0.17
C VAL A 51 -7.15 15.18 -1.21
N ARG A 52 -6.27 14.27 -0.78
CA ARG A 52 -5.75 13.17 -1.61
C ARG A 52 -6.60 11.92 -1.40
N ASP A 53 -7.15 11.35 -2.46
CA ASP A 53 -7.83 10.06 -2.38
C ASP A 53 -6.83 8.94 -2.11
N ALA A 54 -7.12 8.16 -1.06
CA ALA A 54 -6.34 7.03 -0.58
C ALA A 54 -7.14 5.74 -0.71
N LEU A 55 -7.69 5.49 -1.91
CA LEU A 55 -8.61 4.38 -2.17
C LEU A 55 -7.96 3.22 -2.92
N ALA A 56 -6.82 3.47 -3.58
CA ALA A 56 -6.09 2.51 -4.40
C ALA A 56 -4.64 2.35 -3.92
N PHE A 57 -4.05 1.16 -4.16
CA PHE A 57 -2.63 0.93 -3.91
C PHE A 57 -1.76 1.71 -4.89
N GLY A 58 -0.59 2.14 -4.43
CA GLY A 58 0.46 2.66 -5.31
C GLY A 58 1.12 1.54 -6.13
N PRO A 59 1.94 1.90 -7.13
CA PRO A 59 2.68 0.91 -7.89
C PRO A 59 3.63 0.11 -6.99
N PRO A 60 3.80 -1.20 -7.23
CA PRO A 60 4.81 -1.98 -6.50
C PRO A 60 6.21 -1.47 -6.84
N PRO A 61 7.19 -1.67 -5.94
CA PRO A 61 8.58 -1.36 -6.24
C PRO A 61 9.09 -2.23 -7.40
N PRO A 62 10.12 -1.78 -8.15
CA PRO A 62 10.78 -2.63 -9.14
C PRO A 62 11.26 -3.93 -8.52
N GLN A 63 10.83 -5.05 -9.07
CA GLN A 63 11.24 -6.40 -8.68
C GLN A 63 11.75 -7.11 -9.93
N GLY A 64 12.97 -7.67 -9.87
CA GLY A 64 13.39 -8.64 -10.88
C GLY A 64 12.45 -9.84 -10.82
N GLY A 65 12.04 -10.37 -11.97
CA GLY A 65 11.15 -11.54 -12.03
C GLY A 65 11.63 -12.63 -11.08
N ALA A 66 10.71 -13.22 -10.32
CA ALA A 66 11.01 -14.28 -9.36
C ALA A 66 11.99 -15.27 -9.98
N PHE A 67 13.15 -15.47 -9.33
CA PHE A 67 14.21 -16.40 -9.68
C PHE A 67 13.83 -17.42 -10.78
N GLY A 68 14.14 -17.13 -12.05
CA GLY A 68 14.27 -18.14 -13.10
C GLY A 68 13.02 -18.85 -13.65
N MET A 69 11.83 -18.23 -13.71
CA MET A 69 10.70 -18.84 -14.46
C MET A 69 10.53 -18.27 -15.87
N ASN A 70 11.40 -18.69 -16.80
CA ASN A 70 11.00 -18.79 -18.20
C ASN A 70 10.07 -20.02 -18.32
N ARG A 71 8.76 -19.83 -18.14
CA ARG A 71 7.80 -20.84 -18.60
C ARG A 71 7.82 -20.81 -20.12
N THR A 72 8.41 -21.84 -20.71
CA THR A 72 8.13 -22.22 -22.10
C THR A 72 6.62 -22.17 -22.31
N SER A 73 6.23 -21.46 -23.35
CA SER A 73 4.85 -21.25 -23.77
C SER A 73 4.10 -22.56 -23.89
N GLU A 74 3.08 -22.78 -23.04
CA GLU A 74 1.90 -23.50 -23.46
C GLU A 74 0.68 -22.98 -22.71
N ALA A 75 -0.35 -22.67 -23.51
CA ALA A 75 -1.55 -21.99 -23.09
C ALA A 75 -2.41 -22.88 -22.18
N THR A 76 -2.77 -22.36 -21.01
CA THR A 76 -4.11 -22.53 -20.42
C THR A 76 -4.31 -21.38 -19.46
N SER A 77 -5.28 -20.52 -19.78
CA SER A 77 -5.80 -19.50 -18.89
C SER A 77 -6.26 -20.14 -17.58
N SER A 78 -5.62 -19.79 -16.47
CA SER A 78 -6.20 -19.97 -15.13
C SER A 78 -6.08 -18.63 -14.41
N PRO A 79 -7.19 -18.11 -13.82
CA PRO A 79 -7.21 -16.78 -13.23
C PRO A 79 -6.23 -16.75 -12.05
N ALA A 80 -5.38 -15.73 -12.03
CA ALA A 80 -4.47 -15.50 -10.92
C ALA A 80 -5.29 -15.35 -9.63
N GLU A 81 -5.26 -16.37 -8.75
CA GLU A 81 -5.67 -16.22 -7.36
C GLU A 81 -4.76 -15.18 -6.71
N THR A 82 -5.23 -13.93 -6.67
CA THR A 82 -4.74 -12.94 -5.72
C THR A 82 -5.26 -13.36 -4.35
N SER A 83 -4.50 -14.22 -3.67
CA SER A 83 -4.68 -14.42 -2.24
C SER A 83 -4.03 -13.22 -1.54
N ALA A 84 -4.85 -12.19 -1.28
CA ALA A 84 -4.49 -11.16 -0.32
C ALA A 84 -4.37 -11.83 1.05
N PRO A 85 -3.30 -11.60 1.83
CA PRO A 85 -3.19 -12.21 3.16
C PRO A 85 -4.39 -11.75 4.00
N ALA A 86 -5.12 -12.72 4.57
CA ALA A 86 -6.17 -12.45 5.53
C ALA A 86 -5.55 -11.68 6.71
N TYR A 87 -5.96 -10.42 6.88
CA TYR A 87 -5.56 -9.61 8.02
C TYR A 87 -6.53 -9.92 9.16
N GLU A 88 -6.10 -10.71 10.13
CA GLU A 88 -6.91 -11.02 11.31
C GLU A 88 -6.96 -9.79 12.23
N SER A 89 -8.12 -9.16 12.35
CA SER A 89 -8.32 -7.99 13.20
C SER A 89 -8.92 -8.39 14.55
N SER A 90 -8.13 -8.35 15.63
CA SER A 90 -8.68 -8.40 16.99
C SER A 90 -9.36 -7.06 17.31
N SER A 91 -10.69 -7.08 17.36
CA SER A 91 -11.54 -5.99 17.82
C SER A 91 -11.44 -5.86 19.34
N LEU A 92 -10.66 -4.90 19.83
CA LEU A 92 -10.83 -4.34 21.17
C LEU A 92 -10.80 -2.81 21.08
N GLY A 93 -11.99 -2.20 21.18
CA GLY A 93 -12.19 -0.87 21.73
C GLY A 93 -11.67 0.32 20.92
N GLN A 94 -12.61 1.10 20.37
CA GLN A 94 -12.51 2.53 20.04
C GLN A 94 -11.33 2.98 19.16
N GLY A 95 -11.63 3.26 17.89
CA GLY A 95 -11.07 4.41 17.16
C GLY A 95 -9.56 4.44 16.87
N ARG A 96 -8.87 3.29 16.81
CA ARG A 96 -7.46 3.26 16.43
C ARG A 96 -7.33 3.10 14.91
N ILE A 97 -6.88 4.16 14.24
CA ILE A 97 -6.45 4.09 12.84
C ILE A 97 -5.21 3.19 12.79
N PHE A 98 -5.33 2.01 12.18
CA PHE A 98 -4.18 1.13 11.93
C PHE A 98 -3.61 1.46 10.55
N ILE A 99 -2.46 2.15 10.50
CA ILE A 99 -1.64 2.20 9.29
C ILE A 99 -0.68 1.00 9.35
N ALA A 100 -1.10 -0.14 8.80
CA ALA A 100 -0.23 -1.31 8.65
C ALA A 100 0.36 -1.35 7.25
N ALA A 101 1.66 -1.10 7.12
CA ALA A 101 2.42 -1.44 5.92
C ALA A 101 3.84 -1.87 6.29
N ARG A 102 4.03 -3.17 6.57
CA ARG A 102 5.32 -3.84 6.42
C ARG A 102 5.09 -5.32 6.11
N HIS A 103 5.44 -5.74 4.90
CA HIS A 103 5.68 -7.15 4.64
C HIS A 103 7.04 -7.50 5.28
N VAL A 104 7.03 -8.19 6.42
CA VAL A 104 8.23 -8.77 7.03
C VAL A 104 8.35 -10.18 6.47
N ARG A 105 9.33 -10.42 5.61
CA ARG A 105 9.68 -11.77 5.18
C ARG A 105 10.41 -12.44 6.34
N SER A 106 9.83 -13.48 6.94
CA SER A 106 10.60 -14.42 7.76
C SER A 106 11.55 -15.16 6.81
N LEU A 107 12.85 -15.04 7.06
CA LEU A 107 13.82 -15.99 6.52
C LEU A 107 13.79 -17.27 7.38
N PRO A 108 14.18 -18.44 6.83
CA PRO A 108 14.01 -19.74 7.49
C PRO A 108 14.76 -19.86 8.81
#